data_AF-A0A4Y2IP70-F1
#
_entry.id   AF-A0A4Y2IP70-F1
#
_cell.length_a   1.000
_cell.length_b   1.000
_cell.length_c   1.000
_cell.angle_alpha   90.00
_cell.angle_beta   90.00
_cell.angle_gamma   90.00
#
_symmetry.space_group_name_H-M   'P 1'
#
loop_
_entity.id
_entity.type
_entity.pdbx_description
1 polymer ?
#
loop_
_entity_poly.entity_id
_entity_poly.type
_entity_poly.pdbx_seq_one_letter_code
_entity_poly.pdbx_strand_id
1 'polypeptide(L)'
;MNKVHAREGNHVVIYNLFTSIPLLNELSKKGIAGTGTIRENRLESAPLPPKKIMKKTSRGTFEYACSEDLVIVKWNDNTAVSVATNKVKASSCVMAERWSSAQKKRYKFQCPNH
;
A
#
# COMPACT_ATOMS: atom_id res chain seq x y z
N MET A 1 8.69 -21.76 8.31
CA MET A 1 7.25 -21.57 8.61
C MET A 1 6.61 -20.99 7.37
N ASN A 2 5.88 -21.80 6.60
CA ASN A 2 5.35 -21.40 5.30
C ASN A 2 4.09 -20.55 5.51
N LYS A 3 4.19 -19.24 5.24
CA LYS A 3 3.07 -18.29 5.42
C LYS A 3 2.13 -18.28 4.22
N VAL A 4 0.90 -17.94 4.57
CA VAL A 4 -0.37 -18.33 3.95
C VAL A 4 -0.62 -17.49 2.69
N HIS A 5 -0.74 -18.15 1.53
CA HIS A 5 -1.43 -17.56 0.40
C HIS A 5 -2.85 -17.24 0.86
N ALA A 6 -3.30 -15.98 0.74
CA ALA A 6 -4.71 -15.67 0.97
C ALA A 6 -5.55 -16.66 0.14
N ARG A 7 -6.46 -17.39 0.80
CA ARG A 7 -7.29 -18.36 0.09
C ARG A 7 -8.08 -17.62 -1.00
N GLU A 8 -8.12 -18.16 -2.20
CA GLU A 8 -9.00 -17.67 -3.26
C GLU A 8 -10.43 -17.60 -2.71
N GLY A 9 -11.06 -16.43 -2.83
CA GLY A 9 -12.45 -16.20 -2.40
C GLY A 9 -12.67 -15.38 -1.12
N ASN A 10 -11.65 -15.00 -0.35
CA ASN A 10 -11.83 -14.22 0.90
C ASN A 10 -11.01 -12.91 0.91
N HIS A 11 -11.57 -11.84 0.32
CA HIS A 11 -10.99 -10.48 0.36
C HIS A 11 -11.96 -9.51 1.04
N VAL A 12 -11.52 -8.93 2.16
CA VAL A 12 -12.28 -7.93 2.91
C VAL A 12 -11.78 -6.54 2.54
N VAL A 13 -12.70 -5.67 2.12
CA VAL A 13 -12.43 -4.24 1.93
C VAL A 13 -12.89 -3.48 3.16
N ILE A 14 -11.98 -2.76 3.80
CA ILE A 14 -12.17 -2.17 5.13
C ILE A 14 -12.17 -0.65 5.02
N TYR A 15 -13.17 0.00 5.62
CA TYR A 15 -13.24 1.46 5.67
C TYR A 15 -12.22 2.05 6.67
N ASN A 16 -11.88 3.33 6.47
CA ASN A 16 -10.77 3.97 7.17
C ASN A 16 -10.81 3.95 8.70
N LEU A 17 -12.00 3.81 9.29
CA LEU A 17 -12.17 3.79 10.74
C LEU A 17 -11.71 2.46 11.34
N PHE A 18 -11.74 1.39 10.54
CA PHE A 18 -11.46 0.03 10.98
C PHE A 18 -10.13 -0.51 10.47
N THR A 19 -9.52 0.12 9.45
CA THR A 19 -8.21 -0.31 8.94
C THR A 19 -7.08 0.07 9.90
N SER A 20 -6.23 -0.90 10.23
CA SER A 20 -4.96 -0.74 10.95
C SER A 20 -3.95 -1.80 10.52
N ILE A 21 -2.66 -1.55 10.78
CA ILE A 21 -1.58 -2.52 10.50
C ILE A 21 -1.77 -3.81 11.33
N PRO A 22 -2.06 -3.76 12.65
CA PRO A 22 -2.30 -4.96 13.45
C PRO A 22 -3.46 -5.81 12.92
N LEU A 23 -4.55 -5.18 12.47
CA LEU A 23 -5.69 -5.90 11.88
C LEU A 23 -5.25 -6.67 10.63
N LEU A 24 -4.53 -6.02 9.71
CA LEU A 24 -4.09 -6.66 8.47
C LEU A 24 -3.07 -7.79 8.73
N ASN A 25 -2.24 -7.66 9.76
CA ASN A 25 -1.34 -8.73 10.21
C ASN A 25 -2.12 -9.94 10.76
N GLU A 26 -3.17 -9.71 11.57
CA GLU A 26 -4.03 -10.80 12.06
C GLU A 26 -4.82 -11.48 10.94
N LEU A 27 -5.30 -10.71 9.95
CA LEU A 27 -5.92 -11.28 8.76
C LEU A 27 -4.94 -12.15 7.96
N SER A 28 -3.68 -11.73 7.83
CA SER A 28 -2.63 -12.50 7.16
C SER A 28 -2.40 -13.85 7.84
N LYS A 29 -2.31 -13.88 9.19
CA LYS A 29 -2.19 -15.13 9.97
C LYS A 29 -3.38 -16.08 9.74
N LYS A 30 -4.57 -15.55 9.49
CA LYS A 30 -5.79 -16.32 9.19
C LYS A 30 -5.93 -16.68 7.70
N GLY A 31 -5.01 -16.26 6.85
CA GLY A 31 -5.09 -16.48 5.40
C GLY A 31 -6.19 -15.69 4.70
N ILE A 32 -6.56 -14.53 5.26
CA ILE A 32 -7.60 -13.63 4.75
C ILE A 32 -6.94 -12.40 4.13
N ALA A 33 -7.30 -12.08 2.89
CA ALA A 33 -6.87 -10.84 2.26
C ALA A 33 -7.70 -9.66 2.80
N GLY A 34 -7.02 -8.55 3.08
CA GLY A 34 -7.58 -7.31 3.56
C GLY A 34 -6.98 -6.13 2.81
N THR A 35 -7.81 -5.19 2.41
CA THR A 35 -7.37 -3.90 1.85
C THR A 35 -8.24 -2.78 2.41
N GLY A 36 -7.62 -1.67 2.80
CA GLY A 36 -8.37 -0.53 3.29
C GLY A 36 -7.57 0.76 3.27
N THR A 37 -8.29 1.88 3.27
CA THR A 37 -7.68 3.19 3.46
C THR A 37 -7.19 3.29 4.90
N ILE A 38 -5.94 3.69 5.13
CA ILE A 38 -5.37 3.81 6.47
C ILE A 38 -5.15 5.29 6.83
N ARG A 39 -5.51 5.66 8.06
CA ARG A 39 -5.32 7.02 8.56
C ARG A 39 -3.86 7.28 8.89
N GLU A 40 -3.43 8.53 8.77
CA GLU A 40 -2.04 8.95 9.00
C GLU A 40 -1.52 8.53 10.40
N ASN A 41 -2.36 8.68 11.42
CA ASN A 41 -2.02 8.35 12.80
C ASN A 41 -1.98 6.84 13.10
N ARG A 42 -2.21 5.98 12.09
CA ARG A 42 -2.18 4.51 12.19
C ARG A 42 -1.10 3.89 11.32
N LEU A 43 -0.18 4.69 10.80
CA LEU A 43 0.93 4.22 9.96
C LEU A 43 2.08 3.60 10.77
N GLU A 44 2.04 3.63 12.11
CA GLU A 44 2.99 2.93 13.01
C GLU A 44 4.46 3.03 12.57
N SER A 45 4.93 4.26 12.33
CA SER A 45 6.30 4.57 11.91
C SER A 45 6.73 3.98 10.55
N ALA A 46 5.77 3.60 9.69
CA ALA A 46 6.07 3.24 8.31
C ALA A 46 6.91 4.35 7.64
N PRO A 47 7.97 4.01 6.87
CA PRO A 47 8.90 4.96 6.27
C PRO A 47 8.27 5.67 5.05
N LEU A 48 7.14 6.34 5.26
CA LEU A 48 6.40 7.09 4.27
C LEU A 48 6.47 8.58 4.59
N PRO A 49 6.56 9.47 3.58
CA PRO A 49 6.62 10.89 3.86
C PRO A 49 5.35 11.37 4.58
N PRO A 50 5.46 12.27 5.57
CA PRO A 50 4.31 12.85 6.25
C PRO A 50 3.32 13.49 5.28
N LYS A 51 2.04 13.51 5.65
CA LYS A 51 0.95 14.13 4.87
C LYS A 51 1.29 15.55 4.40
N LYS A 52 1.96 16.34 5.23
CA LYS A 52 2.40 17.71 4.89
C LYS A 52 3.41 17.75 3.76
N ILE A 53 4.33 16.78 3.68
CA ILE A 53 5.32 16.67 2.61
C ILE A 53 4.63 16.16 1.35
N MET A 54 3.83 15.10 1.46
CA MET A 54 3.07 14.55 0.33
C MET A 54 2.15 15.58 -0.33
N LYS A 55 1.49 16.46 0.43
CA LYS A 55 0.60 17.48 -0.16
C LYS A 55 1.35 18.52 -1.03
N LYS A 56 2.66 18.67 -0.84
CA LYS A 56 3.50 19.60 -1.61
C LYS A 56 4.02 18.99 -2.91
N THR A 57 3.92 17.69 -3.10
CA THR A 57 4.33 17.03 -4.35
C THR A 57 3.27 17.26 -5.43
N SER A 58 3.58 16.93 -6.68
CA SER A 58 2.57 17.01 -7.75
C SER A 58 1.44 16.00 -7.50
N ARG A 59 0.23 16.34 -7.96
CA ARG A 59 -0.91 15.42 -7.91
C ARG A 59 -0.55 14.14 -8.66
N GLY A 60 -0.84 12.99 -8.05
CA GLY A 60 -0.51 11.66 -8.57
C GLY A 60 0.86 11.14 -8.15
N THR A 61 1.72 11.94 -7.50
CA THR A 61 2.95 11.42 -6.88
C THR A 61 2.58 10.44 -5.78
N PHE A 62 3.21 9.27 -5.80
CA PHE A 62 3.01 8.24 -4.79
C PHE A 62 4.34 7.73 -4.28
N GLU A 63 4.29 7.21 -3.07
CA GLU A 63 5.36 6.54 -2.34
C GLU A 63 4.76 5.26 -1.75
N TYR A 64 5.58 4.28 -1.48
CA TYR A 64 5.11 3.05 -0.87
C TYR A 64 6.13 2.53 0.14
N ALA A 65 5.63 1.78 1.12
CA ALA A 65 6.44 1.07 2.09
C ALA A 65 5.96 -0.38 2.10
N CYS A 66 6.91 -1.30 2.15
CA CYS A 66 6.67 -2.73 2.12
C CYS A 66 7.30 -3.37 3.35
N SER A 67 6.57 -4.26 3.99
CA SER A 67 7.08 -5.27 4.92
C SER A 67 6.73 -6.65 4.37
N GLU A 68 7.29 -7.72 4.94
CA GLU A 68 7.13 -9.10 4.44
C GLU A 68 5.68 -9.46 4.01
N ASP A 69 4.70 -9.07 4.83
CA ASP A 69 3.28 -9.44 4.67
C ASP A 69 2.36 -8.27 4.28
N LEU A 70 2.88 -7.03 4.17
CA LEU A 70 2.03 -5.85 4.05
C LEU A 70 2.65 -4.77 3.16
N VAL A 71 1.82 -4.17 2.33
CA VAL A 71 2.17 -3.01 1.50
C VAL A 71 1.29 -1.84 1.90
N ILE A 72 1.92 -0.68 2.10
CA ILE A 72 1.23 0.60 2.25
C ILE A 72 1.62 1.49 1.08
N VAL A 73 0.64 1.97 0.33
CA VAL A 73 0.83 2.96 -0.73
C VAL A 73 0.23 4.28 -0.28
N LYS A 74 0.98 5.36 -0.44
CA LYS A 74 0.55 6.72 -0.14
C LYS A 74 0.70 7.59 -1.37
N TRP A 75 -0.33 8.33 -1.75
CA TRP A 75 -0.25 9.24 -2.89
C TRP A 75 -0.91 10.57 -2.61
N ASN A 76 -0.45 11.59 -3.33
CA ASN A 76 -1.07 12.90 -3.32
C ASN A 76 -2.20 12.94 -4.34
N ASP A 77 -3.43 13.16 -3.90
CA ASP A 77 -4.55 13.53 -4.76
C ASP A 77 -4.97 14.99 -4.47
N ASN A 78 -6.21 15.27 -4.06
CA ASN A 78 -6.59 16.56 -3.46
C ASN A 78 -5.96 16.74 -2.06
N THR A 79 -5.67 15.62 -1.41
CA THR A 79 -4.95 15.48 -0.15
C THR A 79 -4.14 14.19 -0.21
N ALA A 80 -3.11 14.05 0.63
CA ALA A 80 -2.44 12.75 0.77
C ALA A 80 -3.44 11.70 1.30
N VAL A 81 -3.46 10.54 0.62
CA VAL A 81 -4.26 9.36 0.95
C VAL A 81 -3.32 8.17 1.08
N SER A 82 -3.59 7.27 2.02
CA SER A 82 -2.83 6.03 2.22
C SER A 82 -3.75 4.83 2.16
N VAL A 83 -3.34 3.75 1.50
CA VAL A 83 -4.01 2.44 1.46
C VAL A 83 -3.02 1.39 1.92
N ALA A 84 -3.49 0.48 2.79
CA ALA A 84 -2.72 -0.68 3.23
C ALA A 84 -3.39 -1.96 2.73
N THR A 85 -2.58 -2.95 2.36
CA THR A 85 -3.03 -4.25 1.88
C THR A 85 -2.08 -5.36 2.29
N ASN A 86 -2.61 -6.52 2.68
CA ASN A 86 -1.85 -7.76 2.88
C ASN A 86 -2.03 -8.76 1.71
N LYS A 87 -2.74 -8.35 0.65
CA LYS A 87 -3.04 -9.21 -0.50
C LYS A 87 -1.80 -9.49 -1.35
N VAL A 88 -0.79 -8.62 -1.27
CA VAL A 88 0.43 -8.71 -2.06
C VAL A 88 1.63 -8.87 -1.15
N LYS A 89 2.53 -9.82 -1.46
CA LYS A 89 3.77 -10.02 -0.71
C LYS A 89 4.79 -8.95 -1.08
N ALA A 90 5.61 -8.51 -0.13
CA ALA A 90 6.70 -7.57 -0.44
C ALA A 90 7.76 -8.17 -1.37
N SER A 91 8.00 -9.48 -1.30
CA SER A 91 8.90 -10.19 -2.23
C SER A 91 8.41 -10.15 -3.68
N SER A 92 7.15 -9.77 -3.90
CA SER A 92 6.56 -9.57 -5.21
C SER A 92 6.83 -8.18 -5.79
N CYS A 93 7.65 -7.32 -5.18
CA CYS A 93 7.92 -6.00 -5.75
C CYS A 93 8.72 -6.10 -7.06
N VAL A 94 8.03 -5.98 -8.20
CA VAL A 94 8.57 -6.01 -9.56
C VAL A 94 8.85 -4.61 -10.09
N MET A 95 9.77 -4.50 -11.03
CA MET A 95 9.97 -3.26 -11.79
C MET A 95 8.88 -3.16 -12.85
N ALA A 96 8.00 -2.16 -12.72
CA ALA A 96 7.00 -1.84 -13.73
C ALA A 96 7.37 -0.57 -14.48
N GLU A 97 6.95 -0.48 -15.73
CA GLU A 97 7.06 0.75 -16.53
C GLU A 97 5.72 1.50 -16.52
N ARG A 98 5.75 2.76 -16.10
CA ARG A 98 4.58 3.64 -16.13
C ARG A 98 4.84 4.86 -16.98
N TRP A 99 3.85 5.23 -17.79
CA TRP A 99 3.85 6.51 -18.48
C TRP A 99 3.64 7.66 -17.48
N SER A 100 4.56 8.62 -17.48
CA SER A 100 4.40 9.90 -16.80
C SER A 100 3.95 10.95 -17.80
N SER A 101 2.70 11.43 -17.69
CA SER A 101 2.22 12.54 -18.53
C SER A 101 2.98 13.83 -18.25
N ALA A 102 3.45 14.03 -17.01
CA ALA A 102 4.24 15.20 -16.63
C ALA A 102 5.62 15.22 -17.32
N GLN A 103 6.27 14.07 -17.45
CA GLN A 103 7.58 13.95 -18.08
C GLN A 103 7.50 13.52 -19.55
N LYS A 104 6.29 13.22 -20.06
CA LYS A 104 6.03 12.63 -21.38
C LYS A 104 6.94 11.46 -21.73
N LYS A 105 7.23 10.60 -20.74
CA LYS A 105 8.07 9.41 -20.92
C LYS A 105 7.64 8.27 -20.00
N ARG A 106 7.99 7.03 -20.38
CA ARG A 106 7.90 5.88 -19.48
C ARG A 106 9.07 5.91 -18.51
N TYR A 107 8.80 5.72 -17.23
CA TYR A 107 9.83 5.53 -16.23
C TYR A 107 9.59 4.22 -15.49
N LYS A 108 10.69 3.58 -15.11
CA LYS A 108 10.68 2.37 -14.31
C LYS A 108 10.47 2.75 -12.85
N PHE A 109 9.55 2.07 -12.20
CA PHE A 109 9.32 2.19 -10.76
C PHE A 109 9.05 0.81 -10.21
N GLN A 110 9.43 0.61 -8.95
CA GLN A 110 9.18 -0.65 -8.29
C GLN A 110 7.76 -0.64 -7.74
N CYS A 111 7.00 -1.71 -8.00
CA CYS A 111 5.63 -1.87 -7.54
C CYS A 111 5.35 -3.31 -7.12
N PRO A 112 4.44 -3.55 -6.18
CA PRO A 112 3.99 -4.90 -5.84
C PRO A 112 3.39 -5.59 -7.09
N ASN A 113 3.78 -6.84 -7.37
CA ASN A 113 3.22 -7.65 -8.47
C ASN A 113 1.81 -8.09 -8.10
N HIS A 114 0.90 -8.05 -9.08
CA HIS A 114 -0.53 -8.31 -8.91
C HIS A 114 -0.88 -9.79 -8.89
#